data_AF-A0A9Q4MJM3-F1
#
_entry.id   AF-A0A9Q4MJM3-F1
#
_cell.length_a   1.000
_cell.length_b   1.000
_cell.length_c   1.000
_cell.angle_alpha   90.00
_cell.angle_beta   90.00
_cell.angle_gamma   90.00
#
_symmetry.space_group_name_H-M   'P 1'
#
loop_
_entity.id
_entity.type
_entity.pdbx_description
1 polymer ?
#
loop_
_entity_poly.entity_id
_entity_poly.type
_entity_poly.pdbx_seq_one_letter_code
_entity_poly.pdbx_strand_id
1 'polypeptide(L)'
;MTGIGYSSYNDPRLQPPQDDAKEYFAEQVDARVQDYLSDPEKIEEADEWVAGTLSAAHYKEMEIVLADLHALPSDQLIGSDVLARLYALAEVQGLARMEQLRILAEQDVQEDIQTAQEAHWYHRSGIDAMQENYA
;
A
#
# COMPACT_ATOMS: atom_id res chain seq x y z
N MET A 1 37.09 -34.25 -11.90
CA MET A 1 36.16 -34.22 -13.05
C MET A 1 34.77 -33.88 -12.54
N THR A 2 34.18 -32.86 -13.16
CA THR A 2 32.75 -32.48 -13.19
C THR A 2 32.05 -32.16 -11.86
N GLY A 3 32.15 -30.89 -11.46
CA GLY A 3 31.15 -30.25 -10.61
C GLY A 3 29.88 -29.97 -11.43
N ILE A 4 28.73 -30.38 -10.89
CA ILE A 4 27.43 -30.16 -11.52
C ILE A 4 26.97 -28.76 -11.12
N GLY A 5 27.21 -27.78 -12.00
CA GLY A 5 26.63 -26.46 -11.90
C GLY A 5 25.16 -26.52 -12.28
N TYR A 6 24.27 -26.47 -11.29
CA TYR A 6 22.87 -26.14 -11.54
C TYR A 6 22.74 -24.61 -11.50
N SER A 7 22.95 -23.99 -12.66
CA SER A 7 22.39 -22.66 -12.93
C SER A 7 20.87 -22.81 -13.09
N SER A 8 20.17 -22.89 -11.96
CA SER A 8 18.73 -23.22 -11.87
C SER A 8 17.82 -21.99 -11.90
N TYR A 9 18.34 -20.82 -12.28
CA TYR A 9 17.56 -19.57 -12.25
C TYR A 9 16.95 -19.18 -13.59
N ASN A 10 17.13 -20.00 -14.64
CA ASN A 10 16.63 -19.73 -16.00
C ASN A 10 15.69 -20.82 -16.54
N ASP A 11 15.21 -21.79 -15.73
CA ASP A 11 14.17 -22.72 -16.18
C ASP A 11 12.79 -22.06 -16.03
N PRO A 12 12.05 -21.80 -17.13
CA PRO A 12 10.71 -21.21 -17.07
C PRO A 12 9.70 -22.07 -16.30
N ARG A 13 10.00 -23.36 -16.04
CA ARG A 13 9.15 -24.26 -15.24
C ARG A 13 9.38 -24.17 -13.73
N LEU A 14 10.45 -23.50 -13.31
CA LEU A 14 10.78 -23.25 -11.90
C LEU A 14 10.44 -21.81 -11.47
N GLN A 15 9.95 -20.99 -12.41
CA GLN A 15 9.29 -19.75 -12.04
C GLN A 15 7.98 -20.11 -11.34
N PRO A 16 7.67 -19.49 -10.18
CA PRO A 16 6.38 -19.70 -9.55
C PRO A 16 5.29 -19.35 -10.59
N PRO A 17 4.22 -20.16 -10.71
CA PRO A 17 3.07 -19.85 -11.55
C PRO A 17 2.72 -18.37 -11.43
N GLN A 18 2.30 -17.73 -12.53
CA GLN A 18 1.97 -16.29 -12.50
C GLN A 18 0.87 -15.94 -11.48
N ASP A 19 0.06 -16.92 -11.10
CA ASP A 19 -0.91 -16.79 -10.01
C ASP A 19 -0.21 -16.63 -8.66
N ASP A 20 0.80 -17.45 -8.34
CA ASP A 20 1.63 -17.33 -7.13
C ASP A 20 2.35 -15.97 -7.04
N ALA A 21 2.78 -15.39 -8.16
CA ALA A 21 3.47 -14.09 -8.16
C ALA A 21 2.51 -12.92 -7.87
N LYS A 22 1.28 -12.98 -8.39
CA LYS A 22 0.23 -11.99 -8.09
C LYS A 22 -0.28 -12.13 -6.66
N GLU A 23 -0.47 -13.37 -6.21
CA GLU A 23 -0.84 -13.66 -4.82
C GLU A 23 0.26 -13.16 -3.86
N TYR A 24 1.53 -13.45 -4.15
CA TYR A 24 2.65 -12.95 -3.37
C TYR A 24 2.73 -11.42 -3.34
N PHE A 25 2.51 -10.74 -4.48
CA PHE A 25 2.46 -9.28 -4.51
C PHE A 25 1.31 -8.74 -3.63
N ALA A 26 0.11 -9.32 -3.75
CA ALA A 26 -1.04 -8.92 -2.95
C ALA A 26 -0.79 -9.14 -1.44
N GLU A 27 -0.18 -10.26 -1.05
CA GLU A 27 0.18 -10.53 0.34
C GLU A 27 1.18 -9.50 0.88
N GLN A 28 2.17 -9.11 0.09
CA GLN A 28 3.15 -8.09 0.48
C GLN A 28 2.53 -6.70 0.60
N VAL A 29 1.61 -6.35 -0.29
CA VAL A 29 0.83 -5.10 -0.21
C VAL A 29 -0.03 -5.09 1.04
N ASP A 30 -0.77 -6.17 1.30
CA ASP A 30 -1.64 -6.27 2.48
C ASP A 30 -0.82 -6.18 3.77
N ALA A 31 0.35 -6.84 3.83
CA ALA A 31 1.27 -6.72 4.96
C ALA A 31 1.77 -5.27 5.13
N ARG A 32 2.17 -4.62 4.03
CA ARG A 32 2.64 -3.23 4.06
C ARG A 32 1.55 -2.24 4.51
N VAL A 33 0.30 -2.46 4.07
CA VAL A 33 -0.84 -1.65 4.53
C VAL A 33 -1.03 -1.82 6.04
N GLN A 34 -0.91 -3.03 6.60
CA GLN A 34 -0.99 -3.23 8.05
C GLN A 34 0.11 -2.48 8.81
N ASP A 35 1.34 -2.46 8.27
CA ASP A 35 2.43 -1.66 8.84
C ASP A 35 2.10 -0.16 8.82
N TYR A 36 1.56 0.34 7.70
CA TYR A 36 1.20 1.76 7.56
C TYR A 36 0.08 2.22 8.50
N LEU A 37 -0.84 1.33 8.88
CA LEU A 37 -1.90 1.68 9.85
C LEU A 37 -1.36 2.03 11.24
N SER A 38 -0.13 1.62 11.55
CA SER A 38 0.55 1.95 12.79
C SER A 38 1.59 3.07 12.63
N ASP A 39 1.77 3.60 11.41
CA ASP A 39 2.75 4.62 11.06
C ASP A 39 2.07 5.98 10.84
N PRO A 40 2.22 6.94 11.78
CA PRO A 40 1.62 8.26 11.65
C PRO A 40 2.07 9.04 10.42
N GLU A 41 3.32 8.89 9.97
CA GLU A 41 3.84 9.63 8.81
C GLU A 41 3.18 9.13 7.52
N LYS A 42 2.95 7.81 7.42
CA LYS A 42 2.22 7.22 6.28
C LYS A 42 0.75 7.55 6.28
N ILE A 43 0.13 7.67 7.46
CA ILE A 43 -1.25 8.14 7.57
C ILE A 43 -1.35 9.60 7.12
N GLU A 44 -0.41 10.46 7.53
CA GLU A 44 -0.37 11.87 7.12
C GLU A 44 -0.17 11.98 5.60
N GLU A 45 0.80 11.26 5.03
CA GLU A 45 1.02 11.20 3.59
C GLU A 45 -0.25 10.81 2.84
N ALA A 46 -0.93 9.74 3.27
CA ALA A 46 -2.18 9.32 2.64
C ALA A 46 -3.30 10.39 2.76
N ASP A 47 -3.41 11.03 3.93
CA ASP A 47 -4.40 12.09 4.14
C ASP A 47 -4.12 13.33 3.27
N GLU A 48 -2.86 13.69 3.05
CA GLU A 48 -2.46 14.77 2.13
C GLU A 48 -2.86 14.48 0.69
N TRP A 49 -2.69 13.23 0.23
CA TRP A 49 -3.13 12.81 -1.09
C TRP A 49 -4.66 12.80 -1.24
N VAL A 50 -5.39 12.43 -0.18
CA VAL A 50 -6.86 12.43 -0.16
C VAL A 50 -7.43 13.84 -0.06
N ALA A 51 -6.69 14.79 0.52
CA ALA A 51 -7.16 16.16 0.73
C ALA A 51 -7.64 16.80 -0.57
N GLY A 52 -8.88 17.31 -0.56
CA GLY A 52 -9.49 17.96 -1.72
C GLY A 52 -9.98 17.03 -2.83
N THR A 53 -9.84 15.71 -2.71
CA THR A 53 -10.29 14.74 -3.74
C THR A 53 -11.76 14.35 -3.61
N LEU A 54 -12.31 14.41 -2.39
CA LEU A 54 -13.72 14.08 -2.13
C LEU A 54 -14.67 15.14 -2.72
N SER A 55 -15.94 14.76 -2.85
CA SER A 55 -16.94 15.63 -3.47
C SER A 55 -17.19 16.91 -2.66
N ALA A 56 -17.51 18.01 -3.35
CA ALA A 56 -17.94 19.25 -2.69
C ALA A 56 -19.17 19.04 -1.77
N ALA A 57 -20.06 18.10 -2.11
CA ALA A 57 -21.19 17.74 -1.27
C ALA A 57 -20.76 17.09 0.05
N HIS A 58 -19.71 16.26 0.03
CA HIS A 58 -19.14 15.65 1.23
C HIS A 58 -18.56 16.71 2.17
N TYR A 59 -17.74 17.63 1.65
CA TYR A 59 -17.18 18.72 2.47
C TYR A 59 -18.25 19.64 3.04
N LYS A 60 -19.25 19.99 2.23
CA LYS A 60 -20.40 20.79 2.70
C LYS A 60 -21.16 20.08 3.83
N GLU A 61 -21.40 18.78 3.69
CA GLU A 61 -22.09 17.99 4.72
C GLU A 61 -21.25 17.92 6.00
N MET A 62 -19.93 17.75 5.89
CA MET A 62 -19.00 17.79 7.02
C MET A 62 -19.06 19.12 7.77
N GLU A 63 -19.04 20.26 7.08
CA GLU A 63 -19.18 21.58 7.69
C GLU A 63 -20.49 21.72 8.48
N ILE A 64 -21.60 21.24 7.91
CA ILE A 64 -22.92 21.30 8.55
C ILE A 64 -22.96 20.40 9.79
N VAL A 65 -22.54 19.13 9.66
CA VAL A 65 -22.58 18.16 10.76
C VAL A 65 -21.72 18.60 11.94
N LEU A 66 -20.55 19.22 11.68
CA LEU A 66 -19.70 19.76 12.73
C LEU A 66 -20.34 20.97 13.43
N ALA A 67 -21.05 21.83 12.71
CA ALA A 67 -21.82 22.92 13.31
C ALA A 67 -22.99 22.40 14.16
N ASP A 68 -23.70 21.38 13.68
CA ASP A 68 -24.80 20.73 14.41
C ASP A 68 -24.28 20.02 15.68
N LEU A 69 -23.13 19.35 15.60
CA LEU A 69 -22.47 18.71 16.74
C LEU A 69 -22.11 19.72 17.83
N HIS A 70 -21.61 20.90 17.45
CA HIS A 70 -21.29 21.95 18.41
C HIS A 70 -22.51 22.45 19.19
N ALA A 71 -23.69 22.48 18.55
CA ALA A 71 -24.93 22.89 19.17
C ALA A 71 -25.61 21.78 20.00
N LEU A 72 -25.20 20.51 19.84
CA LEU A 72 -25.80 19.36 20.50
C LEU A 72 -25.19 19.13 21.90
N PRO A 73 -26.00 19.08 22.98
CA PRO A 73 -25.54 18.64 24.28
C PRO A 73 -24.95 17.22 24.22
N SER A 74 -23.79 17.01 24.86
CA SER A 74 -23.06 15.73 24.75
C SER A 74 -23.81 14.53 25.32
N ASP A 75 -24.70 14.75 26.30
CA ASP A 75 -25.59 13.74 26.87
C ASP A 75 -26.70 13.28 25.90
N GLN A 76 -26.92 14.04 24.82
CA GLN A 76 -27.89 13.73 23.77
C GLN A 76 -27.23 13.17 22.49
N LEU A 77 -25.91 12.99 22.48
CA LEU A 77 -25.19 12.52 21.30
C LEU A 77 -25.60 11.09 20.89
N ILE A 78 -25.73 10.19 21.87
CA ILE A 78 -26.05 8.79 21.63
C ILE A 78 -27.49 8.68 21.12
N GLY A 79 -27.66 8.09 19.94
CA GLY A 79 -28.95 7.94 19.28
C GLY A 79 -29.41 9.17 18.49
N SER A 80 -28.58 10.22 18.39
CA SER A 80 -28.87 11.38 17.56
C SER A 80 -28.60 11.14 16.07
N ASP A 81 -29.34 11.86 15.22
CA ASP A 81 -29.08 11.89 13.77
C ASP A 81 -27.69 12.48 13.44
N VAL A 82 -27.18 13.39 14.28
CA VAL A 82 -25.84 13.97 14.13
C VAL A 82 -24.77 12.88 14.23
N LEU A 83 -24.89 11.97 15.21
CA LEU A 83 -23.95 10.86 15.34
C LEU A 83 -24.01 9.91 14.13
N ALA A 84 -25.21 9.62 13.62
CA ALA A 84 -25.37 8.80 12.42
C ALA A 84 -24.70 9.44 11.19
N ARG A 85 -24.88 10.76 11.00
CA ARG A 85 -24.24 11.52 9.91
C ARG A 85 -22.71 11.57 10.06
N LEU A 86 -22.20 11.72 11.28
CA LEU A 86 -20.75 11.66 11.55
C LEU A 86 -20.14 10.32 11.14
N TYR A 87 -20.79 9.20 11.48
CA TYR A 87 -20.31 7.88 11.06
C TYR A 87 -20.34 7.69 9.55
N ALA A 88 -21.39 8.18 8.87
CA ALA A 88 -21.46 8.13 7.41
C ALA A 88 -20.35 8.94 6.74
N LEU A 89 -20.02 10.12 7.28
CA LEU A 89 -18.88 10.92 6.80
C LEU A 89 -17.54 10.22 7.08
N ALA A 90 -17.37 9.69 8.29
CA ALA A 90 -16.16 8.98 8.69
C ALA A 90 -15.92 7.72 7.85
N GLU A 91 -16.96 7.00 7.44
CA GLU A 91 -16.86 5.86 6.54
C GLU A 91 -16.27 6.26 5.18
N VAL A 92 -16.80 7.33 4.56
CA VAL A 92 -16.30 7.84 3.27
C VAL A 92 -14.84 8.29 3.39
N GLN A 93 -14.50 9.05 4.44
CA GLN A 93 -13.14 9.50 4.70
C GLN A 93 -12.19 8.31 4.94
N GLY A 94 -12.62 7.35 5.76
CA GLY A 94 -11.86 6.16 6.10
C GLY A 94 -11.57 5.28 4.88
N LEU A 95 -12.56 5.05 4.03
CA LEU A 95 -12.39 4.31 2.78
C LEU A 95 -11.40 5.01 1.84
N ALA A 96 -11.48 6.33 1.70
CA ALA A 96 -10.54 7.09 0.87
C ALA A 96 -9.10 6.98 1.39
N ARG A 97 -8.90 7.10 2.71
CA ARG A 97 -7.58 6.88 3.33
C ARG A 97 -7.07 5.46 3.09
N MET A 98 -7.91 4.45 3.31
CA MET A 98 -7.52 3.05 3.13
C MET A 98 -7.11 2.74 1.69
N GLU A 99 -7.85 3.28 0.72
CA GLU A 99 -7.51 3.15 -0.70
C GLU A 99 -6.16 3.82 -0.99
N GLN A 100 -5.94 5.02 -0.48
CA GLN A 100 -4.68 5.72 -0.71
C GLN A 100 -3.48 5.02 -0.05
N LEU A 101 -3.65 4.48 1.16
CA LEU A 101 -2.62 3.66 1.82
C LEU A 101 -2.28 2.42 1.00
N ARG A 102 -3.27 1.79 0.38
CA ARG A 102 -3.05 0.66 -0.53
C ARG A 102 -2.27 1.08 -1.77
N ILE A 103 -2.60 2.22 -2.39
CA ILE A 103 -1.86 2.76 -3.55
C ILE A 103 -0.39 3.00 -3.20
N LEU A 104 -0.11 3.63 -2.06
CA LEU A 104 1.26 3.86 -1.59
C LEU A 104 2.00 2.53 -1.35
N ALA A 105 1.34 1.56 -0.71
CA ALA A 105 1.90 0.24 -0.46
C ALA A 105 2.21 -0.51 -1.78
N GLU A 106 1.31 -0.45 -2.77
CA GLU A 106 1.53 -1.04 -4.09
C GLU A 106 2.74 -0.43 -4.80
N GLN A 107 2.91 0.90 -4.72
CA GLN A 107 4.07 1.59 -5.29
C GLN A 107 5.37 1.16 -4.61
N ASP A 108 5.42 1.19 -3.28
CA ASP A 108 6.63 0.87 -2.53
C ASP A 108 7.04 -0.60 -2.70
N VAL A 109 6.09 -1.55 -2.67
CA VAL A 109 6.37 -2.97 -2.92
C VAL A 109 6.88 -3.17 -4.35
N GLN A 110 6.31 -2.46 -5.32
CA GLN A 110 6.73 -2.54 -6.72
C GLN A 110 8.14 -1.95 -6.93
N GLU A 111 8.52 -0.90 -6.21
CA GLU A 111 9.88 -0.34 -6.19
C GLU A 111 10.88 -1.29 -5.51
N ASP A 112 10.50 -1.92 -4.40
CA ASP A 112 11.33 -2.91 -3.69
C ASP A 112 11.67 -4.10 -4.60
N ILE A 113 10.66 -4.62 -5.32
CA ILE A 113 10.84 -5.73 -6.26
C ILE A 113 11.77 -5.35 -7.41
N GLN A 114 11.60 -4.15 -7.98
CA GLN A 114 12.47 -3.67 -9.07
C GLN A 114 13.91 -3.51 -8.59
N THR A 115 14.11 -2.87 -7.44
CA THR A 115 15.44 -2.67 -6.85
C THR A 115 16.14 -4.00 -6.56
N ALA A 116 15.40 -4.99 -6.05
CA ALA A 116 15.93 -6.34 -5.81
C ALA A 116 16.33 -7.05 -7.11
N GLN A 117 15.54 -6.90 -8.18
CA GLN A 117 15.86 -7.45 -9.50
C GLN A 117 17.11 -6.81 -10.11
N GLU A 118 17.23 -5.49 -10.03
CA GLU A 118 18.41 -4.76 -10.51
C GLU A 118 19.67 -5.18 -9.77
N ALA A 119 19.63 -5.24 -8.42
CA ALA A 119 20.74 -5.69 -7.61
C ALA A 119 21.20 -7.12 -7.98
N HIS A 120 20.25 -8.02 -8.23
CA HIS A 120 20.54 -9.38 -8.69
C HIS A 120 21.21 -9.39 -10.08
N TRP A 121 20.77 -8.53 -10.99
CA TRP A 121 21.36 -8.42 -12.34
C TRP A 121 22.81 -7.92 -12.30
N TYR A 122 23.08 -6.87 -11.51
CA TYR A 122 24.46 -6.37 -11.31
C TYR A 122 25.37 -7.39 -10.64
N HIS A 123 24.85 -8.17 -9.67
CA HIS A 123 25.62 -9.22 -9.04
C HIS A 123 25.97 -10.36 -9.99
N ARG A 124 25.01 -10.82 -10.82
CA ARG A 124 25.24 -11.88 -11.81
C ARG A 124 26.21 -11.44 -12.91
N SER A 125 26.01 -10.26 -13.50
CA SER A 125 26.89 -9.72 -14.54
C SER A 125 28.33 -9.52 -14.05
N GLY A 126 28.53 -9.10 -12.80
CA GLY A 126 29.84 -9.00 -12.18
C GLY A 126 30.53 -10.37 -11.97
N ILE A 127 29.76 -11.42 -11.67
CA ILE A 127 30.28 -12.79 -11.56
C ILE A 127 30.67 -13.34 -12.93
N ASP A 128 29.82 -13.15 -13.95
CA ASP A 128 30.07 -13.63 -15.31
C ASP A 128 31.31 -12.94 -15.93
N ALA A 129 31.45 -11.62 -15.73
CA ALA A 129 32.63 -10.87 -16.19
C ALA A 129 33.94 -11.28 -15.48
N MET A 130 33.86 -11.73 -14.23
CA MET A 130 35.03 -12.30 -13.55
C MET A 130 35.35 -13.72 -14.03
N GLN A 131 34.37 -14.52 -14.42
CA GLN A 131 34.63 -15.87 -14.96
C GLN A 131 35.26 -15.84 -16.35
N GLU A 132 34.89 -14.87 -17.21
CA GLU A 132 35.50 -14.71 -18.54
C GLU A 132 36.98 -14.26 -18.50
N ASN A 133 37.40 -13.54 -17.46
CA ASN A 133 38.80 -13.09 -17.31
C ASN A 133 39.76 -14.14 -16.74
N TYR A 134 39.25 -15.32 -16.37
CA TYR A 134 40.03 -16.44 -15.81
C TYR A 134 40.03 -17.70 -16.70
N ALA A 135 39.61 -17.59 -17.96
CA ALA A 135 39.65 -18.65 -18.99
C ALA A 135 40.71 -18.38 -20.06
#